data_AF-A0A7S4QTR6-F1
#
_entry.id   AF-A0A7S4QTR6-F1
#
_cell.length_a   1.000
_cell.length_b   1.000
_cell.length_c   1.000
_cell.angle_alpha   90.00
_cell.angle_beta   90.00
_cell.angle_gamma   90.00
#
_symmetry.space_group_name_H-M   'P 1'
#
loop_
_entity.id
_entity.type
_entity.pdbx_description
1 polymer ?
#
loop_
_entity_poly.entity_id
_entity_poly.type
_entity_poly.pdbx_seq_one_letter_code
_entity_poly.pdbx_strand_id
1 'polypeptide(L)'
;QGMVSVDVQFLKPDGGEETKTFSSRPLGMEFFMRMPMVVTKAKAASRELGVQKGWVIKAVGGESFDALDFASAYNVLKQATQPLKQEIVVREPPVDEASVASMTAKVGPVEQGEVTTYLKRFGYSASSHSAWEKSAPQPEIHLGVIDGHKELGAPCTHTWYALHCRLACSEANVQSFRWQVERRLAHLRACLHDPVKREIGKEYDNFFAGAHFAHHGGPPGTTARLEVWLGALAKLMNERKVTPSLVAATLRFLEAPDLSEAAKSQGSAAEGTPPTDGENGSPQASPAADGPKDDAANDDKTDSEEEAAGDGGSGDGSQAEPQRMS
;
A
#
# COMPACT_ATOMS: atom_id res chain seq x y z
N GLN A 1 12.35 -27.77 11.92
CA GLN A 1 13.17 -26.95 11.01
C GLN A 1 13.61 -25.71 11.78
N GLY A 2 14.91 -25.38 11.75
CA GLY A 2 15.41 -24.15 12.38
C GLY A 2 14.78 -22.93 11.71
N MET A 3 14.40 -21.93 12.50
CA MET A 3 13.89 -20.66 11.97
C MET A 3 15.03 -19.95 11.24
N VAL A 4 14.85 -19.66 9.95
CA VAL A 4 15.87 -18.93 9.17
C VAL A 4 15.97 -17.51 9.71
N SER A 5 17.18 -17.09 10.04
CA SER A 5 17.47 -15.75 10.55
C SER A 5 18.78 -15.22 10.01
N VAL A 6 18.94 -13.90 10.03
CA VAL A 6 20.18 -13.21 9.64
C VAL A 6 20.58 -12.23 10.74
N ASP A 7 21.87 -12.22 11.08
CA ASP A 7 22.44 -11.25 12.00
C ASP A 7 22.89 -10.02 11.23
N VAL A 8 22.51 -8.84 11.72
CA VAL A 8 22.95 -7.54 11.23
C VAL A 8 23.72 -6.85 12.36
N GLN A 9 24.97 -6.49 12.08
CA GLN A 9 25.83 -5.77 13.03
C GLN A 9 25.72 -4.28 12.78
N PHE A 10 25.57 -3.53 13.87
CA PHE A 10 25.41 -2.08 13.87
C PHE A 10 26.51 -1.42 14.69
N LEU A 11 27.01 -0.28 14.23
CA LEU A 11 27.81 0.67 15.01
C LEU A 11 26.91 1.79 15.51
N LYS A 12 26.84 1.97 16.82
CA LYS A 12 26.06 3.01 17.49
C LYS A 12 26.79 4.36 17.45
N PRO A 13 26.08 5.49 17.64
CA PRO A 13 26.70 6.81 17.72
C PRO A 13 27.73 6.98 18.85
N ASP A 14 27.64 6.17 19.91
CA ASP A 14 28.60 6.15 21.03
C ASP A 14 29.88 5.35 20.73
N GLY A 15 30.00 4.77 19.53
CA GLY A 15 31.11 3.92 19.11
C GLY A 15 30.98 2.45 19.52
N GLY A 16 29.94 2.08 20.28
CA GLY A 16 29.67 0.69 20.63
C GLY A 16 29.04 -0.09 19.48
N GLU A 17 29.34 -1.38 19.40
CA GLU A 17 28.75 -2.28 18.40
C GLU A 17 27.62 -3.12 19.00
N GLU A 18 26.61 -3.43 18.19
CA GLU A 18 25.48 -4.26 18.59
C GLU A 18 24.97 -5.11 17.41
N THR A 19 24.67 -6.38 17.68
CA THR A 19 24.14 -7.30 16.68
C THR A 19 22.65 -7.55 16.92
N LYS A 20 21.84 -7.45 15.86
CA LYS A 20 20.42 -7.82 15.90
C LYS A 20 20.12 -8.94 14.93
N THR A 21 19.38 -9.92 15.41
CA THR A 21 18.94 -11.09 14.62
C THR A 21 17.55 -10.84 14.07
N PHE A 22 17.41 -10.90 12.74
CA PHE A 22 16.15 -10.75 12.03
C PHE A 22 15.67 -12.08 11.48
N SER A 23 14.40 -12.39 11.67
CA SER A 23 13.76 -13.62 11.19
C SER A 23 12.71 -13.40 10.10
N SER A 24 12.46 -12.15 9.72
CA SER A 24 11.45 -11.78 8.73
C SER A 24 11.87 -10.58 7.88
N ARG A 25 11.26 -10.50 6.70
CA ARG A 25 11.38 -9.34 5.79
C ARG A 25 10.02 -8.63 5.64
N PRO A 26 10.02 -7.29 5.47
CA PRO A 26 11.20 -6.41 5.44
C PRO A 26 11.85 -6.25 6.83
N LEU A 27 13.13 -5.88 6.88
CA LEU A 27 13.84 -5.64 8.15
C LEU A 27 13.26 -4.46 8.95
N GLY A 28 12.50 -3.58 8.29
CA GLY A 28 11.83 -2.45 8.94
C GLY A 28 12.74 -1.26 9.22
N MET A 29 13.75 -1.00 8.40
CA MET A 29 14.58 0.20 8.55
C MET A 29 14.77 0.92 7.22
N GLU A 30 14.82 2.24 7.30
CA GLU A 30 15.25 3.14 6.22
C GLU A 30 16.66 3.63 6.55
N PHE A 31 17.50 3.81 5.54
CA PHE A 31 18.87 4.29 5.68
C PHE A 31 19.25 5.18 4.50
N PHE A 32 20.32 5.97 4.64
CA PHE A 32 20.83 6.77 3.52
C PHE A 32 21.34 5.88 2.39
N MET A 33 21.03 6.24 1.15
CA MET A 33 21.51 5.55 -0.06
C MET A 33 22.95 5.95 -0.43
N ARG A 34 23.85 5.93 0.56
CA ARG A 34 25.29 6.20 0.41
C ARG A 34 26.05 5.51 1.54
N MET A 35 27.36 5.32 1.38
CA MET A 35 28.20 4.87 2.47
C MET A 35 28.56 6.04 3.42
N PRO A 36 28.58 5.81 4.74
CA PRO A 36 28.10 4.61 5.42
C PRO A 36 26.56 4.50 5.42
N MET A 37 26.01 3.28 5.43
CA MET A 37 24.55 3.02 5.50
C MET A 37 24.01 3.35 6.90
N VAL A 38 23.74 4.64 7.16
CA VAL A 38 23.19 5.11 8.43
C VAL A 38 21.67 4.98 8.44
N VAL A 39 21.13 4.31 9.46
CA VAL A 39 19.69 4.20 9.73
C VAL A 39 19.10 5.58 9.94
N THR A 40 18.18 5.97 9.06
CA THR A 40 17.43 7.23 9.15
C THR A 40 16.13 7.06 9.90
N LYS A 41 15.54 5.85 9.85
CA LYS A 41 14.28 5.50 10.52
C LYS A 41 14.22 4.00 10.81
N ALA A 42 13.70 3.65 11.98
CA ALA A 42 13.43 2.26 12.37
C ALA A 42 11.93 2.05 12.62
N LYS A 43 11.39 0.95 12.12
CA LYS A 43 9.99 0.55 12.07
C LYS A 43 9.90 -0.98 12.27
N ALA A 44 8.70 -1.49 12.50
CA ALA A 44 8.42 -2.94 12.58
C ALA A 44 9.50 -3.74 13.33
N ALA A 45 10.07 -4.78 12.72
CA ALA A 45 11.09 -5.65 13.31
C ALA A 45 12.31 -4.89 13.86
N SER A 46 12.85 -3.92 13.10
CA SER A 46 13.97 -3.10 13.58
C SER A 46 13.64 -2.34 14.86
N ARG A 47 12.43 -1.76 14.95
CA ARG A 47 11.99 -1.04 16.16
C ARG A 47 11.80 -1.99 17.35
N GLU A 48 11.21 -3.17 17.12
CA GLU A 48 11.02 -4.20 18.15
C GLU A 48 12.35 -4.73 18.69
N LEU A 49 13.36 -4.83 17.81
CA LEU A 49 14.72 -5.20 18.17
C LEU A 49 15.53 -4.05 18.79
N GLY A 50 14.97 -2.85 18.88
CA GLY A 50 15.61 -1.68 19.49
C GLY A 50 16.64 -0.97 18.62
N VAL A 51 16.65 -1.21 17.30
CA VAL A 51 17.47 -0.45 16.35
C VAL A 51 17.01 1.00 16.34
N GLN A 52 17.96 1.95 16.35
CA GLN A 52 17.65 3.37 16.44
C GLN A 52 18.22 4.17 15.26
N LYS A 53 17.65 5.36 15.04
CA LYS A 53 18.17 6.36 14.10
C LYS A 53 19.63 6.70 14.45
N GLY A 54 20.47 6.82 13.44
CA GLY A 54 21.88 7.16 13.57
C GLY A 54 22.81 5.94 13.69
N TRP A 55 22.27 4.73 13.86
CA TRP A 55 23.08 3.51 13.84
C TRP A 55 23.57 3.21 12.42
N VAL A 56 24.79 2.71 12.29
CA VAL A 56 25.42 2.39 11.00
C VAL A 56 25.44 0.88 10.79
N ILE A 57 24.97 0.40 9.64
CA ILE A 57 25.08 -1.03 9.30
C ILE A 57 26.54 -1.33 8.94
N LYS A 58 27.17 -2.22 9.71
CA LYS A 58 28.58 -2.60 9.58
C LYS A 58 28.78 -3.95 8.88
N ALA A 59 27.88 -4.90 9.14
CA ALA A 59 27.95 -6.23 8.55
C ALA A 59 26.58 -6.90 8.52
N VAL A 60 26.41 -7.88 7.64
CA VAL A 60 25.22 -8.75 7.60
C VAL A 60 25.63 -10.18 7.29
N GLY A 61 25.10 -11.15 8.05
CA GLY A 61 25.44 -12.57 7.86
C GLY A 61 26.94 -12.87 8.03
N GLY A 62 27.67 -12.02 8.77
CA GLY A 62 29.13 -12.12 8.93
C GLY A 62 29.96 -11.43 7.84
N GLU A 63 29.33 -10.88 6.80
CA GLU A 63 30.02 -10.14 5.73
C GLU A 63 30.10 -8.65 6.07
N SER A 64 31.33 -8.11 6.16
CA SER A 64 31.60 -6.71 6.53
C SER A 64 31.44 -5.75 5.35
N PHE A 65 30.95 -4.54 5.64
CA PHE A 65 30.73 -3.47 4.66
C PHE A 65 31.91 -2.48 4.55
N ASP A 66 32.96 -2.62 5.36
CA ASP A 66 34.03 -1.61 5.49
C ASP A 66 34.78 -1.29 4.19
N ALA A 67 34.84 -2.24 3.26
CA ALA A 67 35.50 -2.09 1.97
C ALA A 67 34.53 -2.00 0.78
N LEU A 68 33.22 -1.91 1.04
CA LEU A 68 32.20 -1.93 0.00
C LEU A 68 31.74 -0.52 -0.34
N ASP A 69 31.41 -0.30 -1.60
CA ASP A 69 30.57 0.81 -1.99
C ASP A 69 29.09 0.53 -1.62
N PHE A 70 28.24 1.55 -1.77
CA PHE A 70 26.83 1.43 -1.41
C PHE A 70 26.12 0.33 -2.21
N ALA A 71 26.39 0.23 -3.52
CA ALA A 71 25.70 -0.73 -4.39
C ALA A 71 26.04 -2.17 -3.99
N SER A 72 27.30 -2.46 -3.69
CA SER A 72 27.78 -3.76 -3.26
C SER A 72 27.22 -4.11 -1.87
N ALA A 73 27.32 -3.21 -0.90
CA ALA A 73 26.78 -3.40 0.45
C ALA A 73 25.24 -3.63 0.43
N TYR A 74 24.52 -2.87 -0.39
CA TYR A 74 23.07 -3.04 -0.56
C TYR A 74 22.71 -4.39 -1.18
N ASN A 75 23.48 -4.86 -2.17
CA ASN A 75 23.29 -6.18 -2.77
C ASN A 75 23.53 -7.31 -1.76
N VAL A 76 24.58 -7.20 -0.95
CA VAL A 76 24.85 -8.17 0.14
C VAL A 76 23.69 -8.20 1.13
N LEU A 77 23.21 -7.03 1.59
CA LEU A 77 22.04 -6.93 2.47
C LEU A 77 20.78 -7.55 1.84
N LYS A 78 20.54 -7.27 0.56
CA LYS A 78 19.38 -7.81 -0.18
C LYS A 78 19.44 -9.34 -0.30
N GLN A 79 20.60 -9.89 -0.63
CA GLN A 79 20.78 -11.34 -0.77
C GLN A 79 20.68 -12.05 0.58
N ALA A 80 21.34 -11.53 1.62
CA ALA A 80 21.33 -12.13 2.95
C ALA A 80 19.92 -12.16 3.58
N THR A 81 19.03 -11.25 3.17
CA THR A 81 17.65 -11.17 3.68
C THR A 81 16.62 -11.91 2.82
N GLN A 82 16.99 -12.36 1.62
CA GLN A 82 16.09 -13.07 0.71
C GLN A 82 15.49 -14.35 1.30
N PRO A 83 16.25 -15.19 2.05
CA PRO A 83 15.71 -16.41 2.66
C PRO A 83 14.77 -16.18 3.84
N LEU A 84 14.67 -14.95 4.37
CA LEU A 84 13.81 -14.64 5.51
C LEU A 84 12.34 -14.76 5.14
N LYS A 85 11.52 -15.14 6.12
CA LYS A 85 10.06 -15.22 5.96
C LYS A 85 9.50 -13.86 5.56
N GLN A 86 8.69 -13.81 4.50
CA GLN A 86 7.98 -12.59 4.12
C GLN A 86 6.74 -12.42 5.01
N GLU A 87 6.80 -11.52 5.99
CA GLU A 87 5.67 -11.26 6.88
C GLU A 87 4.67 -10.24 6.32
N ILE A 88 5.13 -9.41 5.37
CA ILE A 88 4.33 -8.38 4.73
C ILE A 88 4.48 -8.48 3.20
N VAL A 89 3.36 -8.58 2.49
CA VAL A 89 3.33 -8.43 1.02
C VAL A 89 3.37 -6.93 0.70
N VAL A 90 4.42 -6.44 0.04
CA VAL A 90 4.53 -5.03 -0.34
C VAL A 90 4.12 -4.89 -1.79
N ARG A 91 3.04 -4.14 -2.05
CA ARG A 91 2.60 -3.78 -3.40
C ARG A 91 3.40 -2.58 -3.87
N GLU A 92 3.92 -2.66 -5.09
CA GLU A 92 4.61 -1.53 -5.69
C GLU A 92 3.62 -0.39 -5.94
N PRO A 93 4.02 0.87 -5.67
CA PRO A 93 3.20 2.00 -6.05
C PRO A 93 3.04 2.00 -7.57
N PRO A 94 1.81 2.16 -8.08
CA PRO A 94 1.62 2.35 -9.50
C PRO A 94 1.97 3.80 -9.86
N VAL A 95 3.26 4.08 -9.95
CA VAL A 95 3.79 5.45 -10.17
C VAL A 95 3.35 6.00 -11.53
N ASP A 96 3.12 5.12 -12.50
CA ASP A 96 2.55 5.39 -13.83
C ASP A 96 1.05 5.74 -13.77
N GLU A 97 0.33 5.23 -12.78
CA GLU A 97 -1.09 5.53 -12.55
C GLU A 97 -1.27 6.73 -11.63
N ALA A 98 -0.56 7.82 -11.95
CA ALA A 98 -0.69 9.04 -11.18
C ALA A 98 -2.14 9.55 -11.23
N SER A 99 -2.89 9.35 -12.31
CA SER A 99 -4.26 9.87 -12.42
C SER A 99 -5.29 8.99 -11.70
N VAL A 100 -6.32 9.63 -11.13
CA VAL A 100 -7.50 8.94 -10.57
C VAL A 100 -8.18 8.06 -11.61
N ALA A 101 -8.23 8.49 -12.87
CA ALA A 101 -8.84 7.74 -13.97
C ALA A 101 -8.10 6.43 -14.23
N SER A 102 -6.76 6.46 -14.28
CA SER A 102 -5.93 5.27 -14.49
C SER A 102 -6.08 4.28 -13.34
N MET A 103 -6.01 4.76 -12.09
CA MET A 103 -6.26 3.93 -10.91
C MET A 103 -7.67 3.31 -10.91
N THR A 104 -8.69 4.10 -11.25
CA THR A 104 -10.08 3.61 -11.32
C THR A 104 -10.24 2.53 -12.40
N ALA A 105 -9.59 2.71 -13.55
CA ALA A 105 -9.61 1.74 -14.64
C ALA A 105 -8.91 0.43 -14.25
N LYS A 106 -7.74 0.49 -13.59
CA LYS A 106 -7.04 -0.73 -13.13
C LYS A 106 -7.80 -1.46 -12.04
N VAL A 107 -8.31 -0.73 -11.04
CA VAL A 107 -9.05 -1.36 -9.94
C VAL A 107 -10.33 -1.98 -10.52
N GLY A 108 -11.09 -1.21 -11.30
CA GLY A 108 -12.35 -1.64 -11.92
C GLY A 108 -13.44 -2.03 -10.91
N PRO A 109 -14.71 -2.07 -11.33
CA PRO A 109 -15.77 -2.63 -10.49
C PRO A 109 -15.59 -4.15 -10.33
N VAL A 110 -16.05 -4.69 -9.20
CA VAL A 110 -16.32 -6.12 -9.09
C VAL A 110 -17.75 -6.33 -9.58
N GLU A 111 -17.91 -7.08 -10.67
CA GLU A 111 -19.22 -7.36 -11.25
C GLU A 111 -20.13 -8.04 -10.21
N GLN A 112 -21.40 -7.65 -10.14
CA GLN A 112 -22.32 -8.11 -9.07
C GLN A 112 -22.43 -9.65 -9.02
N GLY A 113 -22.38 -10.32 -10.17
CA GLY A 113 -22.39 -11.78 -10.26
C GLY A 113 -21.12 -12.47 -9.76
N GLU A 114 -20.01 -11.72 -9.60
CA GLU A 114 -18.72 -12.26 -9.20
C GLU A 114 -18.37 -11.97 -7.74
N VAL A 115 -19.08 -11.07 -7.07
CA VAL A 115 -18.77 -10.59 -5.70
C VAL A 115 -18.58 -11.75 -4.71
N THR A 116 -19.48 -12.74 -4.73
CA THR A 116 -19.41 -13.88 -3.79
C THR A 116 -18.19 -14.76 -4.06
N THR A 117 -17.89 -15.04 -5.33
CA THR A 117 -16.71 -15.81 -5.76
C THR A 117 -15.42 -15.06 -5.42
N TYR A 118 -15.40 -13.75 -5.64
CA TYR A 118 -14.27 -12.88 -5.33
C TYR A 118 -13.97 -12.88 -3.82
N LEU A 119 -14.99 -12.67 -2.99
CA LEU A 119 -14.85 -12.58 -1.53
C LEU A 119 -14.41 -13.90 -0.87
N LYS A 120 -14.82 -15.06 -1.43
CA LYS A 120 -14.37 -16.38 -0.94
C LYS A 120 -12.86 -16.54 -0.96
N ARG A 121 -12.15 -15.88 -1.89
CA ARG A 121 -10.68 -15.89 -1.98
C ARG A 121 -9.98 -15.27 -0.77
N PHE A 122 -10.72 -14.51 0.03
CA PHE A 122 -10.26 -13.84 1.24
C PHE A 122 -10.87 -14.44 2.52
N GLY A 123 -11.65 -15.51 2.39
CA GLY A 123 -12.35 -16.15 3.50
C GLY A 123 -13.68 -15.51 3.90
N TYR A 124 -14.17 -14.52 3.16
CA TYR A 124 -15.49 -13.92 3.39
C TYR A 124 -16.60 -14.80 2.82
N SER A 125 -17.73 -14.85 3.53
CA SER A 125 -18.93 -15.61 3.13
C SER A 125 -20.12 -14.69 2.94
N ALA A 126 -20.59 -14.58 1.70
CA ALA A 126 -21.73 -13.76 1.29
C ALA A 126 -22.74 -14.58 0.46
N SER A 127 -24.03 -14.34 0.68
CA SER A 127 -25.12 -15.01 -0.07
C SER A 127 -25.43 -14.32 -1.39
N SER A 128 -25.14 -13.01 -1.50
CA SER A 128 -25.28 -12.22 -2.73
C SER A 128 -24.30 -11.04 -2.70
N HIS A 129 -24.34 -10.18 -3.71
CA HIS A 129 -23.57 -8.93 -3.73
C HIS A 129 -24.01 -7.93 -2.65
N SER A 130 -25.23 -8.07 -2.11
CA SER A 130 -25.84 -7.14 -1.14
C SER A 130 -26.10 -7.74 0.24
N ALA A 131 -25.96 -9.07 0.41
CA ALA A 131 -26.30 -9.76 1.65
C ALA A 131 -25.20 -10.75 2.10
N TRP A 132 -24.87 -10.68 3.38
CA TRP A 132 -23.95 -11.59 4.05
C TRP A 132 -24.62 -12.92 4.44
N GLU A 133 -23.82 -13.98 4.54
CA GLU A 133 -24.30 -15.25 5.09
C GLU A 133 -24.42 -15.14 6.62
N LYS A 134 -25.61 -15.41 7.18
CA LYS A 134 -25.97 -15.06 8.57
C LYS A 134 -25.09 -15.71 9.65
N SER A 135 -24.64 -16.93 9.44
CA SER A 135 -23.95 -17.73 10.47
C SER A 135 -22.54 -18.15 10.07
N ALA A 136 -22.06 -17.73 8.91
CA ALA A 136 -20.71 -18.07 8.48
C ALA A 136 -19.67 -17.28 9.29
N PRO A 137 -18.53 -17.90 9.65
CA PRO A 137 -17.36 -17.15 10.13
C PRO A 137 -16.93 -16.12 9.07
N GLN A 138 -16.34 -15.01 9.52
CA GLN A 138 -15.75 -14.03 8.62
C GLN A 138 -14.39 -13.56 9.12
N PRO A 139 -13.49 -13.23 8.20
CA PRO A 139 -12.20 -12.67 8.56
C PRO A 139 -12.37 -11.26 9.14
N GLU A 140 -11.46 -10.92 10.03
CA GLU A 140 -11.32 -9.59 10.61
C GLU A 140 -10.31 -8.80 9.77
N ILE A 141 -10.76 -7.69 9.18
CA ILE A 141 -9.89 -6.74 8.49
C ILE A 141 -9.45 -5.65 9.48
N HIS A 142 -8.17 -5.31 9.46
CA HIS A 142 -7.63 -4.15 10.17
C HIS A 142 -7.05 -3.18 9.17
N LEU A 143 -7.54 -1.95 9.23
CA LEU A 143 -7.05 -0.79 8.49
C LEU A 143 -6.73 0.33 9.49
N GLY A 144 -6.15 1.42 9.01
CA GLY A 144 -5.88 2.60 9.83
C GLY A 144 -4.48 2.67 10.41
N VAL A 145 -3.53 1.93 9.84
CA VAL A 145 -2.10 2.11 10.11
C VAL A 145 -1.45 2.66 8.85
N ILE A 146 -0.82 3.83 8.94
CA ILE A 146 -0.10 4.44 7.81
C ILE A 146 1.38 4.56 8.16
N ASP A 147 2.22 3.84 7.41
CA ASP A 147 3.67 3.78 7.64
C ASP A 147 4.45 4.95 6.98
N GLY A 148 3.92 6.15 7.16
CA GLY A 148 4.44 7.38 6.58
C GLY A 148 3.94 7.66 5.16
N HIS A 149 4.60 8.62 4.53
CA HIS A 149 4.32 9.04 3.17
C HIS A 149 5.62 9.45 2.48
N LYS A 150 5.60 9.43 1.15
CA LYS A 150 6.70 9.88 0.30
C LYS A 150 6.17 10.71 -0.86
N GLU A 151 7.00 11.62 -1.34
CA GLU A 151 6.70 12.42 -2.52
C GLU A 151 7.39 11.78 -3.73
N LEU A 152 6.59 11.31 -4.69
CA LEU A 152 7.06 10.65 -5.90
C LEU A 152 6.31 11.18 -7.13
N GLY A 153 6.96 11.13 -8.29
CA GLY A 153 6.41 11.53 -9.58
C GLY A 153 7.24 12.65 -10.21
N ALA A 154 7.39 12.58 -11.54
CA ALA A 154 7.95 13.63 -12.38
C ALA A 154 7.07 13.77 -13.63
N PRO A 155 6.79 14.98 -14.13
CA PRO A 155 7.28 16.29 -13.67
C PRO A 155 6.56 16.80 -12.40
N CYS A 156 5.39 16.25 -12.06
CA CYS A 156 4.62 16.66 -10.88
C CYS A 156 4.85 15.68 -9.72
N THR A 157 5.33 16.19 -8.59
CA THR A 157 5.48 15.42 -7.37
C THR A 157 4.14 15.23 -6.67
N HIS A 158 3.85 14.00 -6.24
CA HIS A 158 2.62 13.66 -5.53
C HIS A 158 2.93 12.95 -4.21
N THR A 159 2.14 13.21 -3.17
CA THR A 159 2.25 12.50 -1.89
C THR A 159 1.55 11.15 -1.94
N TRP A 160 2.29 10.09 -1.63
CA TRP A 160 1.85 8.70 -1.54
C TRP A 160 1.89 8.23 -0.10
N TYR A 161 0.79 7.68 0.40
CA TYR A 161 0.65 7.15 1.76
C TYR A 161 0.83 5.64 1.75
N ALA A 162 1.71 5.12 2.60
CA ALA A 162 1.95 3.69 2.74
C ALA A 162 0.94 3.08 3.72
N LEU A 163 -0.15 2.52 3.18
CA LEU A 163 -1.23 1.94 3.97
C LEU A 163 -0.84 0.51 4.39
N HIS A 164 -0.86 0.24 5.70
CA HIS A 164 -0.67 -1.09 6.24
C HIS A 164 -2.02 -1.73 6.54
N CYS A 165 -2.25 -2.87 5.92
CA CYS A 165 -3.49 -3.62 6.03
C CYS A 165 -3.20 -5.01 6.60
N ARG A 166 -4.17 -5.57 7.31
CA ARG A 166 -4.12 -6.94 7.82
C ARG A 166 -5.48 -7.60 7.65
N LEU A 167 -5.45 -8.87 7.29
CA LEU A 167 -6.63 -9.74 7.29
C LEU A 167 -6.34 -10.95 8.18
N ALA A 168 -7.20 -11.19 9.16
CA ALA A 168 -7.12 -12.31 10.08
C ALA A 168 -8.33 -13.22 9.89
N CYS A 169 -8.12 -14.43 9.41
CA CYS A 169 -9.22 -15.38 9.20
C CYS A 169 -9.55 -16.09 10.52
N SER A 170 -10.84 -16.24 10.82
CA SER A 170 -11.32 -16.75 12.11
C SER A 170 -11.28 -18.28 12.25
N GLU A 171 -11.00 -19.02 11.18
CA GLU A 171 -10.89 -20.48 11.25
C GLU A 171 -9.59 -20.87 11.96
N ALA A 172 -9.66 -21.86 12.86
CA ALA A 172 -8.67 -22.15 13.92
C ALA A 172 -7.22 -22.44 13.46
N ASN A 173 -6.94 -22.50 12.16
CA ASN A 173 -5.63 -22.68 11.58
C ASN A 173 -5.32 -21.71 10.42
N VAL A 174 -6.17 -20.72 10.17
CA VAL A 174 -6.00 -19.82 9.02
C VAL A 174 -5.13 -18.62 9.37
N GLN A 175 -4.09 -18.55 8.57
CA GLN A 175 -3.00 -17.61 8.53
C GLN A 175 -3.48 -16.15 8.46
N SER A 176 -3.09 -15.31 9.43
CA SER A 176 -3.22 -13.86 9.25
C SER A 176 -2.11 -13.37 8.33
N PHE A 177 -2.44 -12.49 7.40
CA PHE A 177 -1.45 -11.90 6.50
C PHE A 177 -1.56 -10.38 6.52
N ARG A 178 -0.42 -9.75 6.29
CA ARG A 178 -0.25 -8.30 6.28
C ARG A 178 0.22 -7.90 4.89
N TRP A 179 -0.26 -6.77 4.41
CA TRP A 179 0.24 -6.18 3.19
C TRP A 179 0.33 -4.68 3.30
N GLN A 180 1.22 -4.11 2.50
CA GLN A 180 1.40 -2.68 2.36
C GLN A 180 1.03 -2.30 0.93
N VAL A 181 0.25 -1.24 0.80
CA VAL A 181 -0.10 -0.65 -0.49
C VAL A 181 0.05 0.86 -0.42
N GLU A 182 0.50 1.47 -1.51
CA GLU A 182 0.69 2.92 -1.57
C GLU A 182 -0.41 3.59 -2.39
N ARG A 183 -1.01 4.64 -1.83
CA ARG A 183 -2.10 5.39 -2.46
C ARG A 183 -1.96 6.88 -2.28
N ARG A 184 -2.39 7.65 -3.28
CA ARG A 184 -2.56 9.10 -3.18
C ARG A 184 -3.84 9.43 -2.41
N LEU A 185 -3.89 10.64 -1.84
CA LEU A 185 -5.13 11.16 -1.23
C LEU A 185 -6.30 11.20 -2.23
N ALA A 186 -6.02 11.55 -3.48
CA ALA A 186 -7.01 11.55 -4.55
C ALA A 186 -7.55 10.15 -4.86
N HIS A 187 -6.68 9.12 -4.84
CA HIS A 187 -7.09 7.72 -5.02
C HIS A 187 -7.98 7.26 -3.86
N LEU A 188 -7.56 7.54 -2.62
CA LEU A 188 -8.35 7.26 -1.42
C LEU A 188 -9.71 7.94 -1.46
N ARG A 189 -9.79 9.17 -1.98
CA ARG A 189 -11.06 9.88 -2.13
C ARG A 189 -11.96 9.18 -3.14
N ALA A 190 -11.52 9.13 -4.40
CA ALA A 190 -12.35 8.72 -5.52
C ALA A 190 -12.68 7.23 -5.53
N CYS A 191 -11.72 6.37 -5.13
CA CYS A 191 -11.85 4.92 -5.26
C CYS A 191 -12.28 4.23 -3.95
N LEU A 192 -12.32 4.95 -2.82
CA LEU A 192 -12.68 4.38 -1.53
C LEU A 192 -13.69 5.23 -0.76
N HIS A 193 -13.37 6.47 -0.39
CA HIS A 193 -14.25 7.33 0.39
C HIS A 193 -15.57 7.63 -0.33
N ASP A 194 -15.53 8.09 -1.58
CA ASP A 194 -16.73 8.49 -2.32
C ASP A 194 -17.67 7.29 -2.55
N PRO A 195 -17.18 6.09 -2.93
CA PRO A 195 -17.99 4.87 -2.93
C PRO A 195 -18.62 4.52 -1.58
N VAL A 196 -17.85 4.57 -0.49
CA VAL A 196 -18.34 4.29 0.88
C VAL A 196 -19.45 5.28 1.25
N LYS A 197 -19.22 6.58 1.02
CA LYS A 197 -20.18 7.63 1.33
C LYS A 197 -21.47 7.50 0.51
N ARG A 198 -21.35 7.19 -0.79
CA ARG A 198 -22.49 6.98 -1.68
C ARG A 198 -23.34 5.78 -1.27
N GLU A 199 -22.71 4.68 -0.87
CA GLU A 199 -23.44 3.46 -0.47
C GLU A 199 -24.12 3.60 0.88
N ILE A 200 -23.43 4.17 1.88
CA ILE A 200 -23.99 4.35 3.22
C ILE A 200 -25.07 5.46 3.24
N GLY A 201 -24.92 6.48 2.40
CA GLY A 201 -25.89 7.56 2.25
C GLY A 201 -26.04 8.38 3.54
N LYS A 202 -27.29 8.51 4.01
CA LYS A 202 -27.63 9.40 5.14
C LYS A 202 -27.04 8.96 6.47
N GLU A 203 -26.70 7.69 6.62
CA GLU A 203 -26.10 7.14 7.85
C GLU A 203 -24.59 7.38 7.94
N TYR A 204 -23.98 8.01 6.92
CA TYR A 204 -22.54 8.19 6.86
C TYR A 204 -22.01 8.98 8.05
N ASP A 205 -22.65 10.11 8.38
CA ASP A 205 -22.21 10.96 9.49
C ASP A 205 -22.38 10.26 10.84
N ASN A 206 -23.34 9.35 10.97
CA ASN A 206 -23.53 8.54 12.18
C ASN A 206 -22.42 7.52 12.35
N PHE A 207 -22.08 6.79 11.28
CA PHE A 207 -21.04 5.75 11.33
C PHE A 207 -19.62 6.31 11.42
N PHE A 208 -19.38 7.51 10.87
CA PHE A 208 -18.10 8.19 10.87
C PHE A 208 -18.05 9.38 11.84
N ALA A 209 -18.92 9.40 12.85
CA ALA A 209 -18.89 10.43 13.88
C ALA A 209 -17.52 10.46 14.59
N GLY A 210 -16.81 11.58 14.49
CA GLY A 210 -15.44 11.73 15.01
C GLY A 210 -14.33 11.16 14.12
N ALA A 211 -14.67 10.58 12.96
CA ALA A 211 -13.75 10.00 12.00
C ALA A 211 -13.90 10.68 10.63
N HIS A 212 -13.61 11.97 10.53
CA HIS A 212 -13.76 12.72 9.29
C HIS A 212 -12.66 12.41 8.27
N PHE A 213 -13.04 12.24 7.00
CA PHE A 213 -12.10 12.03 5.90
C PHE A 213 -11.22 13.27 5.66
N ALA A 214 -9.98 13.05 5.26
CA ALA A 214 -9.06 14.14 4.94
C ALA A 214 -9.27 14.65 3.49
N HIS A 215 -9.84 15.85 3.34
CA HIS A 215 -10.07 16.44 2.02
C HIS A 215 -8.88 17.21 1.45
N HIS A 216 -7.90 17.56 2.25
CA HIS A 216 -6.76 18.35 1.79
C HIS A 216 -5.46 17.81 2.39
N GLY A 217 -4.40 17.82 1.59
CA GLY A 217 -3.02 17.70 2.08
C GLY A 217 -2.53 19.06 2.58
N GLY A 218 -1.32 19.11 3.16
CA GLY A 218 -0.66 20.36 3.55
C GLY A 218 -0.47 20.54 5.06
N PRO A 219 -1.53 20.70 5.88
CA PRO A 219 -1.38 20.89 7.32
C PRO A 219 -1.09 19.57 8.05
N PRO A 220 -0.38 19.61 9.19
CA PRO A 220 -0.13 18.43 10.00
C PRO A 220 -1.45 17.79 10.43
N GLY A 221 -1.57 16.47 10.25
CA GLY A 221 -2.73 15.70 10.70
C GLY A 221 -3.51 14.96 9.61
N THR A 222 -3.20 15.15 8.32
CA THR A 222 -3.82 14.36 7.23
C THR A 222 -3.66 12.86 7.47
N THR A 223 -2.47 12.40 7.85
CA THR A 223 -2.21 10.99 8.20
C THR A 223 -3.09 10.52 9.34
N ALA A 224 -3.13 11.24 10.46
CA ALA A 224 -3.93 10.85 11.62
C ALA A 224 -5.44 10.77 11.29
N ARG A 225 -5.96 11.71 10.48
CA ARG A 225 -7.36 11.66 10.03
C ARG A 225 -7.63 10.45 9.14
N LEU A 226 -6.72 10.12 8.23
CA LEU A 226 -6.84 8.92 7.39
C LEU A 226 -6.79 7.64 8.22
N GLU A 227 -5.92 7.55 9.22
CA GLU A 227 -5.84 6.41 10.14
C GLU A 227 -7.16 6.20 10.88
N VAL A 228 -7.72 7.26 11.48
CA VAL A 228 -9.01 7.20 12.18
C VAL A 228 -10.15 6.83 11.23
N TRP A 229 -10.21 7.43 10.04
CA TRP A 229 -11.25 7.13 9.04
C TRP A 229 -11.17 5.69 8.54
N LEU A 230 -9.99 5.20 8.19
CA LEU A 230 -9.77 3.82 7.74
C LEU A 230 -10.09 2.83 8.86
N GLY A 231 -9.74 3.13 10.11
CA GLY A 231 -10.11 2.32 11.26
C GLY A 231 -11.63 2.22 11.47
N ALA A 232 -12.35 3.32 11.28
CA ALA A 232 -13.82 3.32 11.31
C ALA A 232 -14.42 2.47 10.18
N LEU A 233 -13.88 2.57 8.95
CA LEU A 233 -14.29 1.71 7.83
C LEU A 233 -14.08 0.22 8.14
N ALA A 234 -12.90 -0.15 8.65
CA ALA A 234 -12.61 -1.54 9.04
C ALA A 234 -13.61 -2.06 10.07
N LYS A 235 -13.97 -1.24 11.06
CA LYS A 235 -15.00 -1.58 12.06
C LYS A 235 -16.35 -1.88 11.40
N LEU A 236 -16.81 -1.06 10.45
CA LEU A 236 -18.07 -1.30 9.74
C LEU A 236 -18.04 -2.59 8.90
N MET A 237 -16.90 -2.89 8.27
CA MET A 237 -16.69 -4.14 7.52
C MET A 237 -16.79 -5.35 8.45
N ASN A 238 -16.09 -5.33 9.59
CA ASN A 238 -16.10 -6.41 10.56
C ASN A 238 -17.48 -6.62 11.21
N GLU A 239 -18.23 -5.54 11.45
CA GLU A 239 -19.60 -5.57 11.97
C GLU A 239 -20.66 -5.89 10.89
N ARG A 240 -20.24 -6.13 9.63
CA ARG A 240 -21.13 -6.41 8.49
C ARG A 240 -22.17 -5.32 8.22
N LYS A 241 -21.84 -4.07 8.56
CA LYS A 241 -22.69 -2.88 8.34
C LYS A 241 -22.60 -2.31 6.93
N VAL A 242 -21.67 -2.81 6.12
CA VAL A 242 -21.50 -2.49 4.70
C VAL A 242 -21.81 -3.71 3.83
N THR A 243 -22.14 -3.51 2.56
CA THR A 243 -22.49 -4.63 1.67
C THR A 243 -21.25 -5.46 1.28
N PRO A 244 -21.45 -6.73 0.87
CA PRO A 244 -20.40 -7.52 0.25
C PRO A 244 -19.75 -6.83 -0.96
N SER A 245 -20.52 -6.13 -1.80
CA SER A 245 -19.99 -5.34 -2.92
C SER A 245 -18.97 -4.29 -2.47
N LEU A 246 -19.25 -3.55 -1.41
CA LEU A 246 -18.33 -2.52 -0.89
C LEU A 246 -17.06 -3.12 -0.29
N VAL A 247 -17.19 -4.25 0.41
CA VAL A 247 -16.02 -4.98 0.92
C VAL A 247 -15.16 -5.47 -0.23
N ALA A 248 -15.76 -6.05 -1.27
CA ALA A 248 -15.04 -6.50 -2.46
C ALA A 248 -14.31 -5.35 -3.16
N ALA A 249 -14.99 -4.22 -3.37
CA ALA A 249 -14.38 -3.02 -3.94
C ALA A 249 -13.22 -2.48 -3.08
N THR A 250 -13.39 -2.48 -1.75
CA THR A 250 -12.35 -2.05 -0.80
C THR A 250 -11.12 -2.95 -0.86
N LEU A 251 -11.30 -4.28 -0.81
CA LEU A 251 -10.20 -5.25 -0.89
C LEU A 251 -9.47 -5.16 -2.23
N ARG A 252 -10.20 -4.95 -3.33
CA ARG A 252 -9.62 -4.76 -4.66
C ARG A 252 -8.81 -3.48 -4.75
N PHE A 253 -9.36 -2.36 -4.27
CA PHE A 253 -8.66 -1.08 -4.21
C PHE A 253 -7.39 -1.15 -3.34
N LEU A 254 -7.41 -1.93 -2.26
CA LEU A 254 -6.27 -2.13 -1.38
C LEU A 254 -5.30 -3.23 -1.88
N GLU A 255 -5.57 -3.85 -3.03
CA GLU A 255 -4.77 -4.95 -3.59
C GLU A 255 -4.51 -6.07 -2.57
N ALA A 256 -5.54 -6.41 -1.79
CA ALA A 256 -5.46 -7.46 -0.79
C ALA A 256 -4.94 -8.76 -1.44
N PRO A 257 -3.91 -9.41 -0.88
CA PRO A 257 -3.49 -10.72 -1.35
C PRO A 257 -4.57 -11.75 -1.03
N ASP A 258 -4.83 -12.65 -1.97
CA ASP A 258 -5.74 -13.76 -1.71
C ASP A 258 -5.09 -14.82 -0.80
N LEU A 259 -5.90 -15.75 -0.31
CA LEU A 259 -5.44 -16.84 0.56
C LEU A 259 -4.33 -17.70 -0.08
N SER A 260 -4.31 -17.82 -1.42
CA SER A 260 -3.30 -18.60 -2.13
C SER A 260 -1.95 -17.87 -2.20
N GLU A 261 -1.97 -16.56 -2.40
CA GLU A 261 -0.78 -15.69 -2.38
C GLU A 261 -0.21 -15.57 -0.97
N ALA A 262 -1.10 -15.45 0.03
CA ALA A 262 -0.73 -15.43 1.44
C ALA A 262 -0.03 -16.74 1.85
N ALA A 263 -0.53 -17.89 1.40
CA ALA A 263 0.09 -19.19 1.67
C ALA A 263 1.50 -19.32 1.08
N LYS A 264 1.71 -18.87 -0.18
CA LYS A 264 3.03 -18.86 -0.83
C LYS A 264 4.05 -18.02 -0.06
N SER A 265 3.61 -16.88 0.47
CA SER A 265 4.46 -15.96 1.24
C SER A 265 4.94 -16.55 2.57
N GLN A 266 4.27 -17.58 3.07
CA GLN A 266 4.55 -18.16 4.39
C GLN A 266 5.18 -19.56 4.36
N GLY A 267 5.34 -20.19 3.18
CA GLY A 267 5.74 -21.61 3.14
C GLY A 267 6.34 -22.15 1.84
N SER A 268 7.16 -21.42 1.09
CA SER A 268 7.93 -22.02 -0.03
C SER A 268 9.43 -22.02 0.24
N ALA A 269 9.88 -23.10 0.88
CA ALA A 269 11.27 -23.53 0.94
C ALA A 269 11.32 -25.06 0.78
N ALA A 270 10.76 -25.59 -0.31
CA ALA A 270 10.95 -26.98 -0.74
C ALA A 270 10.33 -27.22 -2.13
N GLU A 271 11.15 -27.13 -3.18
CA GLU A 271 11.25 -28.09 -4.30
C GLU A 271 12.18 -27.48 -5.35
N GLY A 272 13.48 -27.47 -5.03
CA GLY A 272 14.51 -27.31 -6.04
C GLY A 272 14.76 -28.67 -6.67
N THR A 273 14.12 -28.94 -7.81
CA THR A 273 14.57 -29.99 -8.72
C THR A 273 15.95 -29.59 -9.25
N PRO A 274 16.98 -30.46 -9.20
CA PRO A 274 18.29 -30.09 -9.71
C PRO A 274 18.23 -29.91 -11.24
N PRO A 275 18.81 -28.82 -11.79
CA PRO A 275 18.92 -28.67 -13.23
C PRO A 275 19.96 -29.67 -13.75
N THR A 276 19.54 -30.47 -14.72
CA THR A 276 20.39 -31.31 -15.56
C THR A 276 21.32 -30.43 -16.40
N ASP A 277 22.61 -30.79 -16.38
CA ASP A 277 23.67 -30.19 -17.19
C ASP A 277 23.32 -30.20 -18.69
N GLY A 278 23.48 -29.05 -19.34
CA GLY A 278 23.21 -28.83 -20.75
C GLY A 278 24.13 -27.74 -21.30
N GLU A 279 25.24 -28.20 -21.83
CA GLU A 279 26.40 -27.55 -22.45
C GLU A 279 26.12 -26.50 -23.56
N ASN A 280 26.92 -25.42 -23.50
CA ASN A 280 27.74 -24.84 -24.58
C ASN A 280 27.11 -23.98 -25.72
N GLY A 281 27.61 -22.73 -25.86
CA GLY A 281 27.54 -21.99 -27.12
C GLY A 281 27.49 -20.45 -27.03
N SER A 282 28.64 -19.79 -27.14
CA SER A 282 28.84 -18.38 -27.53
C SER A 282 30.28 -18.26 -28.06
N PRO A 283 30.72 -17.20 -28.80
CA PRO A 283 30.04 -16.00 -29.33
C PRO A 283 30.42 -15.66 -30.80
N GLN A 284 29.72 -14.71 -31.45
CA GLN A 284 30.37 -13.89 -32.50
C GLN A 284 29.70 -12.51 -32.70
N ALA A 285 30.53 -11.54 -33.11
CA ALA A 285 30.38 -10.10 -32.89
C ALA A 285 30.14 -9.27 -34.18
N SER A 286 29.44 -8.12 -33.99
CA SER A 286 29.57 -6.78 -34.65
C SER A 286 29.36 -6.66 -36.19
N PRO A 287 29.23 -5.45 -36.82
CA PRO A 287 29.24 -4.06 -36.32
C PRO A 287 28.15 -3.08 -36.88
N ALA A 288 28.18 -1.86 -36.31
CA ALA A 288 27.73 -0.50 -36.68
C ALA A 288 27.11 -0.15 -38.06
N ALA A 289 26.16 0.81 -38.04
CA ALA A 289 26.00 1.83 -39.07
C ALA A 289 25.39 3.14 -38.52
N ASP A 290 25.85 4.24 -39.11
CA ASP A 290 25.75 5.67 -38.81
C ASP A 290 24.48 6.36 -39.34
N GLY A 291 24.00 7.40 -38.61
CA GLY A 291 23.33 8.65 -39.05
C GLY A 291 21.98 8.62 -39.81
N PRO A 292 21.27 9.76 -39.97
CA PRO A 292 21.60 11.14 -39.59
C PRO A 292 20.56 11.85 -38.67
N LYS A 293 20.98 13.02 -38.15
CA LYS A 293 20.18 14.05 -37.50
C LYS A 293 19.41 14.86 -38.55
N ASP A 294 18.16 15.22 -38.24
CA ASP A 294 17.49 16.38 -38.82
C ASP A 294 16.79 17.19 -37.73
N ASP A 295 17.05 18.49 -37.78
CA ASP A 295 16.43 19.56 -37.02
C ASP A 295 14.96 19.77 -37.43
N ALA A 296 14.10 20.13 -36.49
CA ALA A 296 13.14 21.22 -36.68
C ALA A 296 12.33 21.49 -35.40
N ALA A 297 12.28 22.78 -35.08
CA ALA A 297 11.38 23.43 -34.13
C ALA A 297 9.91 23.06 -34.33
N ASN A 298 9.13 23.04 -33.24
CA ASN A 298 8.02 23.99 -33.12
C ASN A 298 7.41 24.08 -31.71
N ASP A 299 7.07 25.32 -31.35
CA ASP A 299 5.85 25.81 -30.68
C ASP A 299 5.28 25.07 -29.47
N ASP A 300 5.20 25.72 -28.31
CA ASP A 300 4.13 26.66 -27.95
C ASP A 300 2.80 25.94 -27.70
N LYS A 301 2.49 25.71 -26.42
CA LYS A 301 1.25 26.20 -25.80
C LYS A 301 1.15 25.85 -24.32
N THR A 302 1.09 26.92 -23.56
CA THR A 302 0.31 27.09 -22.33
C THR A 302 -1.03 26.38 -22.38
N ASP A 303 -1.37 25.64 -21.32
CA ASP A 303 -2.77 25.44 -20.92
C ASP A 303 -2.89 25.71 -19.42
N SER A 304 -3.42 26.89 -19.15
CA SER A 304 -4.01 27.34 -17.90
C SER A 304 -5.48 27.54 -18.20
N GLU A 305 -6.34 26.67 -17.64
CA GLU A 305 -7.79 26.86 -17.50
C GLU A 305 -8.04 26.66 -15.99
N GLU A 306 -8.30 27.69 -15.17
CA GLU A 306 -9.38 28.67 -15.17
C GLU A 306 -10.77 28.02 -15.02
N GLU A 307 -11.13 27.70 -13.77
CA GLU A 307 -12.52 27.46 -13.40
C GLU A 307 -13.25 28.81 -13.28
N ALA A 308 -14.09 29.08 -14.28
CA ALA A 308 -15.02 30.18 -14.29
C ALA A 308 -16.23 29.91 -13.38
N ALA A 309 -16.60 30.94 -12.62
CA ALA A 309 -17.82 31.03 -11.86
C ALA A 309 -19.06 30.96 -12.78
N GLY A 310 -19.98 30.03 -12.47
CA GLY A 310 -21.32 30.00 -13.02
C GLY A 310 -22.31 30.69 -12.08
N ASP A 311 -22.50 31.99 -12.29
CA ASP A 311 -23.69 32.74 -11.89
C ASP A 311 -24.82 32.43 -12.89
N GLY A 312 -26.02 32.20 -12.39
CA GLY A 312 -27.14 31.70 -13.20
C GLY A 312 -28.40 31.49 -12.38
N GLY A 313 -29.05 32.59 -12.03
CA GLY A 313 -30.36 32.59 -11.38
C GLY A 313 -31.48 32.02 -12.27
N SER A 314 -32.52 31.53 -11.60
CA SER A 314 -33.89 31.46 -12.12
C SER A 314 -34.83 31.43 -10.92
N GLY A 315 -35.66 32.45 -10.80
CA GLY A 315 -36.75 32.49 -9.84
C GLY A 315 -37.97 31.69 -10.32
N ASP A 316 -38.88 31.43 -9.39
CA ASP A 316 -40.30 31.80 -9.44
C ASP A 316 -41.08 31.01 -8.37
N GLY A 317 -42.16 31.61 -7.84
CA GLY A 317 -43.28 30.85 -7.31
C GLY A 317 -43.62 30.99 -5.83
N SER A 318 -44.29 32.11 -5.49
CA SER A 318 -45.51 32.18 -4.66
C SER A 318 -45.70 31.29 -3.42
N GLN A 319 -45.94 31.91 -2.25
CA GLN A 319 -47.14 31.63 -1.43
C GLN A 319 -47.36 32.63 -0.26
N ALA A 320 -48.52 33.31 -0.36
CA ALA A 320 -49.53 33.64 0.66
C ALA A 320 -49.15 34.19 2.05
N GLU A 321 -49.61 35.43 2.29
CA GLU A 321 -49.94 36.06 3.58
C GLU A 321 -50.96 35.26 4.42
N PRO A 322 -50.93 35.42 5.75
CA PRO A 322 -52.14 35.39 6.55
C PRO A 322 -52.41 36.73 7.26
N GLN A 323 -53.67 37.17 7.13
CA GLN A 323 -54.29 38.25 7.88
C GLN A 323 -54.15 38.06 9.40
N ARG A 324 -53.75 39.12 10.11
CA ARG A 324 -53.98 39.27 11.54
C ARG A 324 -55.20 40.15 11.77
N MET A 325 -56.22 39.56 12.39
CA MET A 325 -57.24 40.27 13.15
C MET A 325 -56.68 40.62 14.54
N SER A 326 -56.71 41.90 14.90
CA SER A 326 -57.07 42.47 16.22
C SER A 326 -56.86 43.96 16.18
#